data_AF-A0AAE8T6J8-F1
#
_entry.id   AF-A0AAE8T6J8-F1
#
_cell.length_a   1.000
_cell.length_b   1.000
_cell.length_c   1.000
_cell.angle_alpha   90.00
_cell.angle_beta   90.00
_cell.angle_gamma   90.00
#
_symmetry.space_group_name_H-M   'P 1'
#
loop_
_entity.id
_entity.type
_entity.pdbx_description
1 polymer ?
#
loop_
_entity_poly.entity_id
_entity_poly.type
_entity_poly.pdbx_seq_one_letter_code
_entity_poly.pdbx_strand_id
1 'polypeptide(L)' 'MRFDARTASKLPAGQHMTFDGFPGLRFQVSESRRSWIYRYKFPIDDRMRQVKLAARLRMELSD' A
#
# COMPACT_ATOMS: atom_id res chain seq x y z
N MET A 1 8.45 6.57 -8.53
CA MET A 1 7.28 6.39 -7.65
C MET A 1 6.92 7.74 -7.07
N ARG A 2 5.68 8.23 -7.19
CA ARG A 2 5.27 9.48 -6.51
C ARG A 2 4.18 9.17 -5.50
N PHE A 3 4.52 9.24 -4.22
CA PHE A 3 3.52 9.18 -3.15
C PHE A 3 2.89 10.57 -2.99
N ASP A 4 1.64 10.72 -3.39
CA ASP A 4 0.90 11.93 -3.11
C ASP A 4 0.36 11.90 -1.66
N ALA A 5 1.10 12.55 -0.76
CA ALA A 5 0.73 12.63 0.65
C ALA A 5 -0.61 13.35 0.87
N ARG A 6 -1.01 14.29 0.00
CA ARG A 6 -2.28 15.02 0.11
C ARG A 6 -3.45 14.13 -0.29
N THR A 7 -3.30 13.33 -1.34
CA THR A 7 -4.30 12.35 -1.72
C THR A 7 -4.39 11.24 -0.68
N ALA A 8 -3.25 10.73 -0.21
CA ALA A 8 -3.20 9.71 0.82
C ALA A 8 -3.87 10.17 2.12
N SER A 9 -3.66 11.41 2.56
CA SER A 9 -4.25 11.92 3.83
C SER A 9 -5.77 11.98 3.79
N LYS A 10 -6.38 12.24 2.62
CA LYS A 10 -7.82 12.33 2.40
C LYS A 10 -8.51 10.99 2.10
N LEU A 11 -7.75 9.90 2.01
CA LEU A 11 -8.28 8.60 1.63
C LEU A 11 -9.23 8.07 2.73
N PRO A 12 -10.49 7.70 2.40
CA PRO A 12 -11.44 7.17 3.38
C PRO A 12 -11.02 5.83 3.98
N ALA A 13 -11.54 5.52 5.18
CA ALA A 13 -11.39 4.20 5.76
C ALA A 13 -11.97 3.11 4.83
N GLY A 14 -11.27 1.98 4.75
CA GLY A 14 -11.58 0.88 3.83
C GLY A 14 -10.95 1.03 2.45
N GLN A 15 -10.47 2.21 2.06
CA GLN A 15 -9.85 2.44 0.76
C GLN A 15 -8.33 2.19 0.76
N HIS A 16 -7.79 2.06 -0.45
CA HIS A 16 -6.35 1.92 -0.68
C HIS A 16 -5.88 2.69 -1.91
N MET A 17 -4.65 3.18 -1.86
CA MET A 17 -3.95 3.79 -2.99
C MET A 17 -3.03 2.75 -3.63
N THR A 18 -2.96 2.72 -4.96
CA THR A 18 -2.03 1.89 -5.75
C THR A 18 -0.96 2.76 -6.40
N PHE A 19 0.14 2.15 -6.87
CA PHE A 19 1.28 2.85 -7.43
C PHE A 19 1.69 2.24 -8.75
N ASP A 20 1.67 3.06 -9.80
CA ASP A 20 2.18 2.66 -11.11
C ASP A 20 3.67 2.29 -11.00
N GLY A 21 4.05 1.20 -11.66
CA GLY A 21 5.39 0.61 -11.57
C GLY A 21 5.64 -0.29 -10.36
N PHE A 22 4.71 -0.34 -9.39
CA PHE A 22 4.80 -1.24 -8.22
C PHE A 22 3.50 -2.06 -8.06
N PRO A 23 3.20 -2.98 -8.99
CA PRO A 23 2.03 -3.83 -8.91
C PRO A 23 1.96 -4.55 -7.57
N GLY A 24 0.78 -4.56 -6.95
CA GLY A 24 0.57 -5.22 -5.66
C GLY A 24 0.88 -4.37 -4.44
N LEU A 25 1.68 -3.30 -4.56
CA LEU A 25 1.91 -2.37 -3.45
C LEU A 25 0.69 -1.46 -3.25
N ARG A 26 0.25 -1.35 -1.99
CA ARG A 26 -0.94 -0.59 -1.59
C ARG A 26 -0.70 0.18 -0.30
N PHE A 27 -1.20 1.40 -0.26
CA PHE A 27 -1.36 2.16 0.98
C PHE A 27 -2.82 2.07 1.42
N GLN A 28 -3.10 1.27 2.44
CA GLN A 28 -4.46 1.02 2.92
C GLN A 28 -4.77 1.85 4.17
N VAL A 29 -5.96 2.43 4.20
CA VAL A 29 -6.51 3.14 5.37
C VAL A 29 -7.60 2.27 5.98
N SER A 30 -7.44 1.90 7.24
CA SER A 30 -8.51 1.35 8.08
C SER A 30 -9.09 2.46 8.97
N GLU A 31 -10.12 2.13 9.73
CA GLU A 31 -10.76 3.08 10.67
C GLU A 31 -9.78 3.69 11.67
N SER A 32 -8.75 2.93 12.09
CA SER A 32 -7.83 3.32 13.16
C SER A 32 -6.38 3.45 12.72
N ARG A 33 -5.99 2.94 11.54
CA ARG A 33 -4.58 2.82 11.15
C ARG A 33 -4.39 2.99 9.65
N ARG A 34 -3.18 3.38 9.28
CA ARG A 34 -2.71 3.42 7.89
C ARG A 34 -1.58 2.39 7.76
N SER A 35 -1.57 1.61 6.68
CA SER A 35 -0.64 0.50 6.54
C SER A 35 -0.22 0.28 5.10
N TRP A 36 1.05 -0.06 4.92
CA TRP A 36 1.55 -0.56 3.64
C TRP A 36 1.28 -2.05 3.53
N ILE A 37 0.58 -2.42 2.47
CA ILE A 37 0.21 -3.81 2.15
C ILE A 37 0.82 -4.14 0.80
N TYR A 38 1.49 -5.29 0.72
CA TYR A 38 1.92 -5.87 -0.54
C TYR A 38 1.08 -7.10 -0.85
N ARG A 39 0.43 -7.10 -2.00
CA ARG A 39 -0.36 -8.21 -2.52
C ARG A 39 0.36 -8.86 -3.68
N TYR A 40 0.45 -10.18 -3.67
CA TYR A 40 1.05 -10.93 -4.76
C TYR A 40 0.26 -12.20 -5.01
N LYS A 41 0.34 -12.69 -6.25
CA LYS A 41 -0.19 -13.99 -6.64
C LYS A 41 0.87 -15.02 -6.33
N PHE A 42 0.51 -16.08 -5.60
CA PHE A 42 1.46 -17.15 -5.32
C PHE A 42 1.55 -18.09 -6.53
N PRO A 43 2.75 -18.42 -7.03
CA PRO A 43 2.89 -19.10 -8.31
C PRO A 43 2.41 -20.56 -8.31
N ILE A 44 2.28 -21.18 -7.13
CA ILE A 44 1.94 -22.61 -7.01
C ILE A 44 0.42 -22.84 -7.05
N ASP A 45 -0.35 -21.98 -6.40
CA ASP A 45 -1.80 -22.15 -6.21
C ASP A 45 -2.63 -21.03 -6.82
N ASP A 46 -1.98 -20.07 -7.50
CA ASP A 46 -2.59 -18.91 -8.13
C ASP A 46 -3.37 -17.99 -7.16
N ARG A 47 -3.24 -18.22 -5.84
CA ARG A 47 -3.99 -17.50 -4.83
C ARG A 47 -3.36 -16.16 -4.53
N MET A 48 -4.21 -15.17 -4.28
CA MET A 48 -3.77 -13.87 -3.79
C MET A 48 -3.36 -13.98 -2.33
N ARG A 49 -2.13 -13.56 -2.04
CA ARG A 49 -1.60 -13.41 -0.69
C ARG A 49 -1.33 -11.95 -0.39
N GLN A 50 -1.31 -11.59 0.88
CA GLN A 50 -1.00 -10.24 1.33
C GLN A 50 -0.05 -10.25 2.52
N VAL A 51 0.89 -9.31 2.54
CA VAL A 51 1.81 -9.08 3.66
C VAL A 51 1.74 -7.62 4.06
N LYS A 52 1.64 -7.37 5.36
CA LYS A 52 1.74 -6.03 5.93
C LYS A 52 3.22 -5.69 6.12
N LEU A 53 3.71 -4.67 5.41
CA LEU A 53 5.14 -4.36 5.36
C LEU A 53 5.61 -3.55 6.59
N ALA A 54 4.85 -2.53 7.01
CA ALA A 54 4.89 -1.89 8.35
C ALA A 54 3.93 -0.68 8.39
N ALA A 55 3.63 -0.17 9.60
CA ALA A 55 2.90 1.08 9.81
C ALA A 55 3.79 2.34 9.64
N ARG A 56 5.11 2.19 9.71
CA ARG A 56 6.11 3.27 9.60
C ARG A 56 7.21 2.88 8.61
N LEU A 57 6.84 2.62 7.35
CA LEU A 57 7.84 2.63 6.29
C LEU A 57 8.26 4.09 6.07
N ARG A 58 9.48 4.44 6.47
CA ARG A 58 10.13 5.69 6.07
C ARG A 58 10.75 5.43 4.71
N MET A 59 9.96 5.56 3.65
CA MET A 59 10.53 5.65 2.31
C MET A 59 11.10 7.06 2.19
N GLU A 60 12.42 7.18 2.16
CA GLU A 60 13.08 8.43 1.85
C GLU A 60 12.61 8.87 0.47
N LEU A 61 11.83 9.95 0.46
CA LEU A 61 11.43 10.67 -0.73
C LEU A 61 12.70 11.39 -1.18
N SER A 62 13.39 10.85 -2.19
CA SER A 62 14.38 11.65 -2.93
C SER A 62 13.61 12.67 -3.79
N ASP A 63 13.98 13.94 -3.65
CA ASP A 63 13.45 15.10 -4.36
C ASP A 63 13.34 14.91 -5.89
#